data_AF-A0A970TW54-F1
#
_entry.id   AF-A0A970TW54-F1
#
_cell.length_a   1.000
_cell.length_b   1.000
_cell.length_c   1.000
_cell.angle_alpha   90.00
_cell.angle_beta   90.00
_cell.angle_gamma   90.00
#
_symmetry.space_group_name_H-M   'P 1'
#
loop_
_entity.id
_entity.type
_entity.pdbx_description
1 polymer ?
#
loop_
_entity_poly.entity_id
_entity_poly.type
_entity_poly.pdbx_seq_one_letter_code
_entity_poly.pdbx_strand_id
1 'polypeptide(L)'
;MLGLTLWDWAALAVYFCIVLIIGIWTARRVSNTSDFFIGGRRFGKTMMVFFAFGAGTSGNDAVGVSSKTYVGGLSGIWFQWLWLFCTPFYWLIAPVFRRMRALTTGDYFEQRYNGSVAGLYAFVGMGLLTVNIGVLQLGAASMIEALTGGAVSRYAAVLAMTALILFYGIAGGLVAAILTDFLQGILTLVLSFLLIPYALSAVGGFSGLHEGIQDSHMFSLVAPGEINLFYIIMLCTSALVGIVTQPHTMGTCAAGRTEMDGQIGFAAGNLLKRFCTVAWMIVGLCGVVMFAGESPAMDPDLVYGAVAQRLLPAIMPGLVGIFLAALIASLQSSCDAFMVSCSALFTQNFYRRWLVRDKADGHYVLVGRVTAVVVVLIAVVFSFWVQDVPSGLVWFFKLQALMGAAFWLGLFWRRATVAGAWASTLVGFAVLAVTSLPQFHAWAVTHLPDTMIWEERFRDSWQIAAYLSSAFAAGIIVSLLTRRVDKAKLDRFYDCLRTPIQRDELHHPDPFTLPEGVTPPPARKIIQHPDFEILVPSRSAVYGFLFFWAWVALLIGFVYWLSGVGA
;
A
#
# COMPACT_ATOMS: atom_id res chain seq x y z
N MET A 1 8.90 5.11 -33.96
CA MET A 1 8.51 6.48 -33.56
C MET A 1 8.66 6.57 -32.05
N LEU A 2 9.38 7.56 -31.51
CA LEU A 2 9.64 7.72 -30.06
C LEU A 2 10.34 6.50 -29.40
N GLY A 3 11.25 5.82 -30.09
CA GLY A 3 11.93 4.63 -29.57
C GLY A 3 11.10 3.34 -29.55
N LEU A 4 9.82 3.40 -29.95
CA LEU A 4 8.90 2.25 -30.00
C LEU A 4 8.58 1.81 -31.43
N THR A 5 8.36 0.49 -31.60
CA THR A 5 7.95 -0.12 -32.86
C THR A 5 6.44 0.08 -33.09
N LEU A 6 5.98 -0.11 -34.34
CA LEU A 6 4.54 -0.04 -34.65
C LEU A 6 3.72 -1.04 -33.83
N TRP A 7 4.28 -2.23 -33.59
CA TRP A 7 3.64 -3.27 -32.78
C TRP A 7 3.49 -2.86 -31.32
N ASP A 8 4.44 -2.09 -30.77
CA ASP A 8 4.34 -1.57 -29.40
C ASP A 8 3.20 -0.56 -29.27
N TRP A 9 3.05 0.34 -30.25
CA TRP A 9 1.94 1.28 -30.30
C TRP A 9 0.58 0.58 -30.47
N ALA A 10 0.51 -0.45 -31.32
CA ALA A 10 -0.68 -1.25 -31.47
C ALA A 10 -1.05 -1.97 -30.17
N ALA A 11 -0.08 -2.56 -29.46
CA ALA A 11 -0.28 -3.21 -28.18
C ALA A 11 -0.79 -2.24 -27.10
N LEU A 12 -0.18 -1.04 -27.00
CA LEU A 12 -0.64 0.02 -26.11
C LEU A 12 -2.09 0.42 -26.42
N ALA A 13 -2.41 0.67 -27.69
CA ALA A 13 -3.75 1.05 -28.11
C ALA A 13 -4.79 -0.02 -27.78
N VAL A 14 -4.49 -1.29 -28.07
CA VAL A 14 -5.39 -2.43 -27.74
C VAL A 14 -5.61 -2.52 -26.23
N TYR A 15 -4.55 -2.41 -25.43
CA TYR A 15 -4.64 -2.44 -23.98
C TYR A 15 -5.56 -1.32 -23.44
N PHE A 16 -5.29 -0.07 -23.82
CA PHE A 16 -6.10 1.06 -23.38
C PHE A 16 -7.56 0.96 -23.87
N CYS A 17 -7.80 0.42 -25.07
CA CYS A 17 -9.15 0.15 -25.54
C CYS A 17 -9.88 -0.90 -24.68
N ILE A 18 -9.21 -1.98 -24.27
CA ILE A 18 -9.80 -2.98 -23.38
C ILE A 18 -10.17 -2.35 -22.03
N VAL A 19 -9.25 -1.59 -21.44
CA VAL A 19 -9.49 -0.88 -20.18
C VAL A 19 -10.63 0.14 -20.33
N LEU A 20 -10.69 0.87 -21.45
CA LEU A 20 -11.79 1.81 -21.80
C LEU A 20 -13.14 1.13 -21.79
N ILE A 21 -13.24 -0.02 -22.46
CA ILE A 21 -14.48 -0.79 -22.55
C ILE A 21 -14.93 -1.25 -21.16
N ILE A 22 -14.01 -1.78 -20.35
CA ILE A 22 -14.29 -2.22 -18.98
C ILE A 22 -14.78 -1.04 -18.12
N GLY A 23 -14.11 0.11 -18.22
CA GLY A 23 -14.46 1.33 -17.49
C GLY A 23 -15.86 1.84 -17.82
N ILE A 24 -16.16 2.05 -19.12
CA ILE A 24 -17.47 2.53 -19.60
C ILE A 24 -18.58 1.54 -19.23
N TRP A 25 -18.34 0.24 -19.41
CA TRP A 25 -19.32 -0.80 -19.07
C TRP A 25 -19.65 -0.80 -17.58
N THR A 26 -18.63 -0.62 -16.74
CA THR A 26 -18.80 -0.57 -15.28
C THR A 26 -19.49 0.71 -14.83
N ALA A 27 -19.13 1.86 -15.40
CA ALA A 27 -19.73 3.15 -15.08
C ALA A 27 -21.26 3.15 -15.24
N ARG A 28 -21.78 2.43 -16.23
CA ARG A 28 -23.23 2.26 -16.45
C ARG A 28 -23.94 1.40 -15.39
N ARG A 29 -23.19 0.66 -14.57
CA ARG A 29 -23.71 -0.24 -13.52
C ARG A 29 -23.59 0.35 -12.11
N VAL A 30 -22.92 1.48 -11.94
CA VAL A 30 -22.78 2.14 -10.62
C VAL A 30 -23.95 3.08 -10.42
N SER A 31 -24.78 2.81 -9.40
CA SER A 31 -26.00 3.59 -9.14
C SER A 31 -26.05 4.21 -7.74
N ASN A 32 -25.31 3.69 -6.77
CA ASN A 32 -25.33 4.13 -5.37
C ASN A 32 -23.91 4.25 -4.78
N THR A 33 -23.79 4.81 -3.57
CA THR A 33 -22.50 5.05 -2.91
C THR A 33 -21.76 3.77 -2.52
N SER A 34 -22.46 2.70 -2.16
CA SER A 34 -21.85 1.40 -1.84
C SER A 34 -21.21 0.77 -3.08
N ASP A 35 -21.87 0.85 -4.23
CA ASP A 35 -21.29 0.40 -5.50
C ASP A 35 -20.07 1.24 -5.88
N PHE A 36 -20.13 2.56 -5.68
CA PHE A 36 -19.01 3.43 -6.04
C PHE A 36 -17.81 3.28 -5.09
N PHE A 37 -18.01 3.13 -3.78
CA PHE A 37 -16.93 3.14 -2.79
C PHE A 37 -16.45 1.77 -2.31
N ILE A 38 -17.30 0.74 -2.30
CA ILE A 38 -16.94 -0.62 -1.80
C ILE A 38 -17.29 -1.74 -2.79
N GLY A 39 -17.73 -1.36 -4.00
CA GLY A 39 -18.02 -2.27 -5.08
C GLY A 39 -19.19 -3.22 -4.85
N GLY A 40 -20.10 -2.87 -3.94
CA GLY A 40 -21.31 -3.66 -3.64
C GLY A 40 -21.04 -5.00 -2.96
N ARG A 41 -19.82 -5.22 -2.43
CA ARG A 41 -19.42 -6.43 -1.65
C ARG A 41 -19.69 -7.75 -2.38
N ARG A 42 -19.46 -7.80 -3.69
CA ARG A 42 -19.85 -8.92 -4.57
C ARG A 42 -18.67 -9.72 -5.14
N PHE A 43 -17.47 -9.53 -4.63
CA PHE A 43 -16.27 -10.16 -5.18
C PHE A 43 -15.88 -11.43 -4.42
N GLY A 44 -15.53 -12.48 -5.17
CA GLY A 44 -15.04 -13.74 -4.63
C GLY A 44 -13.52 -13.74 -4.44
N LYS A 45 -12.99 -14.82 -3.87
CA LYS A 45 -11.56 -14.99 -3.50
C LYS A 45 -10.57 -14.54 -4.58
N THR A 46 -10.69 -15.09 -5.78
CA THR A 46 -9.71 -14.83 -6.86
C THR A 46 -9.67 -13.36 -7.25
N MET A 47 -10.85 -12.73 -7.41
CA MET A 47 -10.94 -11.28 -7.67
C MET A 47 -10.33 -10.47 -6.52
N MET A 48 -10.61 -10.84 -5.28
CA MET A 48 -10.06 -10.15 -4.10
C MET A 48 -8.53 -10.31 -3.99
N VAL A 49 -7.96 -11.46 -4.38
CA VAL A 49 -6.50 -11.69 -4.40
C VAL A 49 -5.82 -10.77 -5.39
N PHE A 50 -6.30 -10.74 -6.64
CA PHE A 50 -5.72 -9.87 -7.65
C PHE A 50 -6.01 -8.39 -7.40
N PHE A 51 -7.15 -8.05 -6.80
CA PHE A 51 -7.43 -6.69 -6.37
C PHE A 51 -6.45 -6.22 -5.30
N ALA A 52 -6.25 -7.00 -4.24
CA ALA A 52 -5.27 -6.66 -3.20
C ALA A 52 -3.83 -6.68 -3.74
N PHE A 53 -3.52 -7.57 -4.69
CA PHE A 53 -2.23 -7.60 -5.38
C PHE A 53 -2.03 -6.33 -6.22
N GLY A 54 -2.98 -5.94 -7.07
CA GLY A 54 -2.91 -4.77 -7.94
C GLY A 54 -2.89 -3.47 -7.15
N ALA A 55 -3.85 -3.26 -6.24
CA ALA A 55 -3.89 -2.09 -5.36
C ALA A 55 -2.65 -1.98 -4.46
N GLY A 56 -2.02 -3.12 -4.14
CA GLY A 56 -0.80 -3.18 -3.35
C GLY A 56 0.49 -3.17 -4.17
N THR A 57 0.45 -3.28 -5.50
CA THR A 57 1.63 -3.44 -6.37
C THR A 57 1.62 -2.45 -7.52
N SER A 58 2.56 -1.53 -7.49
CA SER A 58 2.81 -0.55 -8.54
C SER A 58 4.04 -0.94 -9.36
N GLY A 59 4.13 -0.45 -10.60
CA GLY A 59 5.35 -0.59 -11.41
C GLY A 59 6.60 0.00 -10.74
N ASN A 60 6.42 1.00 -9.87
CA ASN A 60 7.49 1.58 -9.07
C ASN A 60 8.08 0.58 -8.06
N ASP A 61 7.33 -0.44 -7.62
CA ASP A 61 7.88 -1.47 -6.73
C ASP A 61 8.90 -2.35 -7.47
N ALA A 62 8.63 -2.68 -8.74
CA ALA A 62 9.57 -3.44 -9.56
C ALA A 62 10.84 -2.63 -9.82
N VAL A 63 10.68 -1.36 -10.18
CA VAL A 63 11.80 -0.41 -10.35
C VAL A 63 12.59 -0.27 -9.05
N GLY A 64 11.92 -0.03 -7.92
CA GLY A 64 12.58 0.17 -6.63
C GLY A 64 13.38 -1.06 -6.15
N VAL A 65 12.83 -2.26 -6.30
CA VAL A 65 13.56 -3.50 -5.95
C VAL A 65 14.76 -3.70 -6.87
N SER A 66 14.58 -3.59 -8.19
CA SER A 66 15.68 -3.76 -9.13
C SER A 66 16.77 -2.68 -8.98
N SER A 67 16.39 -1.42 -8.73
CA SER A 67 17.30 -0.29 -8.47
C SER A 67 18.14 -0.54 -7.21
N LYS A 68 17.48 -0.88 -6.09
CA LYS A 68 18.18 -1.20 -4.85
C LYS A 68 19.05 -2.45 -4.96
N THR A 69 18.63 -3.43 -5.75
CA THR A 69 19.44 -4.62 -6.02
C THR A 69 20.62 -4.34 -6.94
N TYR A 70 20.47 -3.42 -7.90
CA TYR A 70 21.59 -3.01 -8.77
C TYR A 70 22.72 -2.34 -7.97
N VAL A 71 22.37 -1.57 -6.92
CA VAL A 71 23.36 -0.88 -6.07
C VAL A 71 23.86 -1.76 -4.92
N GLY A 72 22.97 -2.46 -4.22
CA GLY A 72 23.26 -3.17 -2.96
C GLY A 72 23.17 -4.69 -3.03
N GLY A 73 22.96 -5.27 -4.21
CA GLY A 73 22.81 -6.70 -4.41
C GLY A 73 21.52 -7.29 -3.83
N LEU A 74 21.55 -8.56 -3.43
CA LEU A 74 20.38 -9.29 -2.91
C LEU A 74 19.72 -8.60 -1.72
N SER A 75 20.49 -7.88 -0.90
CA SER A 75 19.98 -7.11 0.23
C SER A 75 18.93 -6.06 -0.17
N GLY A 76 18.94 -5.59 -1.43
CA GLY A 76 17.97 -4.64 -1.98
C GLY A 76 16.51 -5.12 -1.91
N ILE A 77 16.26 -6.43 -1.86
CA ILE A 77 14.90 -6.98 -1.74
C ILE A 77 14.22 -6.59 -0.42
N TRP A 78 14.99 -6.27 0.63
CA TRP A 78 14.47 -5.84 1.94
C TRP A 78 13.68 -4.54 1.86
N PHE A 79 13.95 -3.70 0.87
CA PHE A 79 13.15 -2.51 0.61
C PHE A 79 11.67 -2.85 0.44
N GLN A 80 11.36 -3.97 -0.21
CA GLN A 80 9.98 -4.42 -0.37
C GLN A 80 9.57 -5.48 0.66
N TRP A 81 10.51 -6.28 1.15
CA TRP A 81 10.27 -7.30 2.18
C TRP A 81 10.08 -6.74 3.59
N LEU A 82 10.20 -5.43 3.81
CA LEU A 82 9.81 -4.82 5.08
C LEU A 82 8.36 -5.16 5.49
N TRP A 83 7.48 -5.34 4.50
CA TRP A 83 6.09 -5.74 4.71
C TRP A 83 5.88 -7.27 4.76
N LEU A 84 6.92 -8.07 4.51
CA LEU A 84 6.83 -9.53 4.47
C LEU A 84 6.31 -10.09 5.79
N PHE A 85 6.85 -9.60 6.90
CA PHE A 85 6.44 -10.00 8.25
C PHE A 85 5.05 -9.48 8.66
N CYS A 86 4.48 -8.52 7.92
CA CYS A 86 3.10 -8.08 8.10
C CYS A 86 2.08 -9.04 7.46
N THR A 87 2.50 -9.85 6.46
CA THR A 87 1.61 -10.75 5.69
C THR A 87 0.77 -11.68 6.58
N PRO A 88 1.31 -12.34 7.63
CA PRO A 88 0.50 -13.17 8.52
C PRO A 88 -0.58 -12.37 9.27
N PHE A 89 -0.29 -11.11 9.61
CA PHE A 89 -1.24 -10.25 10.31
C PHE A 89 -2.38 -9.77 9.40
N TYR A 90 -2.19 -9.71 8.08
CA TYR A 90 -3.25 -9.39 7.12
C TYR A 90 -4.42 -10.37 7.21
N TRP A 91 -4.13 -11.65 7.49
CA TRP A 91 -5.14 -12.67 7.75
C TRP A 91 -6.03 -12.35 8.97
N LEU A 92 -5.44 -11.73 9.99
CA LEU A 92 -6.10 -11.36 11.24
C LEU A 92 -6.83 -10.01 11.14
N ILE A 93 -6.31 -9.09 10.33
CA ILE A 93 -6.81 -7.72 10.17
C ILE A 93 -8.03 -7.67 9.23
N ALA A 94 -8.00 -8.41 8.11
CA ALA A 94 -9.05 -8.34 7.10
C ALA A 94 -10.49 -8.58 7.61
N PRO A 95 -10.76 -9.56 8.52
CA PRO A 95 -12.09 -9.74 9.10
C PRO A 95 -12.56 -8.54 9.90
N VAL A 96 -11.63 -7.86 10.60
CA VAL A 96 -11.97 -6.70 11.43
C VAL A 96 -12.60 -5.64 10.54
N PHE A 97 -11.94 -5.28 9.43
CA PHE A 97 -12.47 -4.34 8.43
C PHE A 97 -13.83 -4.79 7.87
N ARG A 98 -13.98 -6.07 7.54
CA ARG A 98 -15.25 -6.58 6.99
C ARG A 98 -16.40 -6.54 8.02
N ARG A 99 -16.10 -6.70 9.32
CA ARG A 99 -17.07 -6.65 10.44
C ARG A 99 -17.42 -5.24 10.91
N MET A 100 -16.63 -4.23 10.56
CA MET A 100 -16.99 -2.83 10.81
C MET A 100 -18.30 -2.43 10.10
N ARG A 101 -18.65 -3.14 9.01
CA ARG A 101 -19.80 -2.85 8.12
C ARG A 101 -19.78 -1.42 7.56
N ALA A 102 -18.64 -0.76 7.65
CA ALA A 102 -18.39 0.60 7.23
C ALA A 102 -18.11 0.72 5.72
N LEU A 103 -18.17 1.96 5.22
CA LEU A 103 -17.71 2.32 3.88
C LEU A 103 -16.27 2.84 3.91
N THR A 104 -15.91 3.57 4.96
CA THR A 104 -14.59 4.17 5.10
C THR A 104 -13.95 3.80 6.44
N THR A 105 -12.62 3.85 6.51
CA THR A 105 -11.90 3.79 7.79
C THR A 105 -12.21 5.02 8.66
N GLY A 106 -12.69 6.13 8.10
CA GLY A 106 -13.17 7.28 8.88
C GLY A 106 -14.39 6.95 9.74
N ASP A 107 -15.27 6.08 9.25
CA ASP A 107 -16.45 5.62 9.99
C ASP A 107 -16.05 4.87 11.26
N TYR A 108 -14.93 4.12 11.22
CA TYR A 108 -14.36 3.50 12.41
C TYR A 108 -14.00 4.53 13.47
N PHE A 109 -13.31 5.61 13.09
CA PHE A 109 -12.92 6.65 14.04
C PHE A 109 -14.14 7.41 14.58
N GLU A 110 -15.17 7.61 13.76
CA GLU A 110 -16.42 8.25 14.21
C GLU A 110 -17.17 7.40 15.24
N GLN A 111 -17.33 6.10 14.93
CA GLN A 111 -18.07 5.17 15.77
C GLN A 111 -17.28 4.78 17.02
N ARG A 112 -15.95 4.71 16.96
CA ARG A 112 -15.12 4.44 18.14
C ARG A 112 -14.97 5.67 19.04
N TYR A 113 -14.79 6.84 18.43
CA TYR A 113 -14.52 8.10 19.13
C TYR A 113 -15.67 9.08 18.88
N ASN A 114 -15.53 9.96 17.89
CA ASN A 114 -16.54 10.91 17.45
C ASN A 114 -16.17 11.51 16.08
N GLY A 115 -17.04 12.36 15.55
CA GLY A 115 -16.79 13.04 14.28
C GLY A 115 -15.50 13.87 14.26
N SER A 116 -15.06 14.43 15.38
CA SER A 116 -13.81 15.21 15.44
C SER A 116 -12.58 14.36 15.10
N VAL A 117 -12.45 13.15 15.68
CA VAL A 117 -11.35 12.23 15.35
C VAL A 117 -11.50 11.67 13.93
N ALA A 118 -12.72 11.46 13.45
CA ALA A 118 -12.96 11.07 12.06
C ALA A 118 -12.52 12.16 11.06
N GLY A 119 -12.72 13.43 11.39
CA GLY A 119 -12.26 14.57 10.60
C GLY A 119 -10.73 14.69 10.59
N LEU A 120 -10.10 14.49 11.75
CA LEU A 120 -8.64 14.38 11.84
C LEU A 120 -8.13 13.26 10.94
N TYR A 121 -8.76 12.08 10.99
CA TYR A 121 -8.41 10.96 10.13
C TYR A 121 -8.62 11.25 8.64
N ALA A 122 -9.74 11.84 8.27
CA ALA A 122 -10.00 12.23 6.89
C ALA A 122 -8.92 13.20 6.38
N PHE A 123 -8.54 14.20 7.18
CA PHE A 123 -7.48 15.15 6.83
C PHE A 123 -6.12 14.48 6.66
N VAL A 124 -5.67 13.71 7.66
CA VAL A 124 -4.38 13.01 7.62
C VAL A 124 -4.35 11.97 6.51
N GLY A 125 -5.40 11.16 6.39
CA GLY A 125 -5.51 10.10 5.38
C GLY A 125 -5.58 10.63 3.96
N MET A 126 -6.31 11.73 3.71
CA MET A 126 -6.32 12.37 2.40
C MET A 126 -4.98 13.00 2.06
N GLY A 127 -4.33 13.68 3.00
CA GLY A 127 -2.99 14.25 2.80
C GLY A 127 -1.98 13.15 2.43
N LEU A 128 -1.98 12.06 3.19
CA LEU A 128 -1.15 10.87 2.94
C LEU A 128 -1.34 10.34 1.52
N LEU A 129 -2.59 10.05 1.13
CA LEU A 129 -2.90 9.49 -0.18
C LEU A 129 -2.60 10.47 -1.33
N THR A 130 -2.82 11.77 -1.13
CA THR A 130 -2.52 12.82 -2.12
C THR A 130 -1.03 12.88 -2.42
N VAL A 131 -0.19 12.86 -1.38
CA VAL A 131 1.27 12.79 -1.52
C VAL A 131 1.68 11.55 -2.31
N ASN A 132 1.05 10.40 -2.04
CA ASN A 132 1.37 9.15 -2.73
C ASN A 132 1.00 9.17 -4.20
N ILE A 133 -0.16 9.71 -4.57
CA ILE A 133 -0.54 9.87 -5.97
C ILE A 133 0.55 10.66 -6.71
N GLY A 134 1.04 11.75 -6.11
CA GLY A 134 2.09 12.58 -6.69
C GLY A 134 3.42 11.84 -6.86
N VAL A 135 3.90 11.18 -5.81
CA VAL A 135 5.15 10.40 -5.83
C VAL A 135 5.08 9.23 -6.83
N LEU A 136 3.93 8.53 -6.87
CA LEU A 136 3.73 7.42 -7.78
C LEU A 136 3.76 7.88 -9.24
N GLN A 137 3.04 8.95 -9.57
CA GLN A 137 3.06 9.53 -10.93
C GLN A 137 4.46 9.93 -11.36
N LEU A 138 5.21 10.53 -10.43
CA LEU A 138 6.54 11.01 -10.70
C LEU A 138 7.50 9.88 -11.09
N GLY A 139 7.47 8.75 -10.35
CA GLY A 139 8.28 7.58 -10.65
C GLY A 139 7.93 6.92 -11.99
N ALA A 140 6.63 6.75 -12.27
CA ALA A 140 6.20 6.20 -13.53
C ALA A 140 6.56 7.11 -14.72
N ALA A 141 6.46 8.43 -14.55
CA ALA A 141 6.83 9.40 -15.58
C ALA A 141 8.32 9.35 -15.92
N SER A 142 9.19 9.28 -14.90
CA SER A 142 10.64 9.10 -15.11
C SER A 142 10.94 7.82 -15.89
N MET A 143 10.22 6.73 -15.60
CA MET A 143 10.45 5.47 -16.28
C MET A 143 9.91 5.46 -17.73
N ILE A 144 8.80 6.15 -18.01
CA ILE A 144 8.33 6.38 -19.39
C ILE A 144 9.36 7.19 -20.19
N GLU A 145 9.91 8.25 -19.59
CA GLU A 145 10.96 9.05 -20.22
C GLU A 145 12.18 8.19 -20.58
N ALA A 146 12.64 7.34 -19.65
CA ALA A 146 13.74 6.42 -19.92
C ALA A 146 13.44 5.39 -21.01
N LEU A 147 12.27 4.74 -20.98
CA LEU A 147 11.88 3.72 -21.96
C LEU A 147 11.68 4.29 -23.38
N THR A 148 11.36 5.58 -23.49
CA THR A 148 11.24 6.29 -24.77
C THR A 148 12.54 6.95 -25.22
N GLY A 149 13.64 6.78 -24.47
CA GLY A 149 14.92 7.41 -24.76
C GLY A 149 14.87 8.94 -24.69
N GLY A 150 14.05 9.49 -23.79
CA GLY A 150 13.85 10.93 -23.61
C GLY A 150 12.87 11.56 -24.60
N ALA A 151 12.26 10.78 -25.49
CA ALA A 151 11.34 11.31 -26.50
C ALA A 151 10.02 11.81 -25.89
N VAL A 152 9.60 11.25 -24.76
CA VAL A 152 8.48 11.75 -23.94
C VAL A 152 9.05 12.32 -22.66
N SER A 153 9.01 13.65 -22.51
CA SER A 153 9.45 14.29 -21.26
C SER A 153 8.64 13.81 -20.06
N ARG A 154 9.28 13.74 -18.88
CA ARG A 154 8.61 13.43 -17.60
C ARG A 154 7.35 14.26 -17.36
N TYR A 155 7.39 15.57 -17.64
CA TYR A 155 6.23 16.46 -17.47
C TYR A 155 5.05 16.09 -18.38
N ALA A 156 5.34 15.79 -19.64
CA ALA A 156 4.30 15.34 -20.58
C ALA A 156 3.70 14.00 -20.16
N ALA A 157 4.52 13.07 -19.66
CA ALA A 157 4.06 11.79 -19.13
C ALA A 157 3.14 11.96 -17.90
N VAL A 158 3.51 12.82 -16.94
CA VAL A 158 2.66 13.15 -15.78
C VAL A 158 1.30 13.67 -16.21
N LEU A 159 1.26 14.63 -17.14
CA LEU A 159 0.01 15.22 -17.62
C LEU A 159 -0.87 14.19 -18.36
N ALA A 160 -0.27 13.37 -19.22
CA ALA A 160 -0.99 12.32 -19.94
C ALA A 160 -1.59 11.28 -18.99
N MET A 161 -0.81 10.81 -18.01
CA MET A 161 -1.29 9.86 -16.99
C MET A 161 -2.35 10.48 -16.08
N THR A 162 -2.23 11.76 -15.74
CA THR A 162 -3.25 12.50 -15.00
C THR A 162 -4.58 12.53 -15.74
N ALA A 163 -4.54 12.84 -17.05
CA ALA A 163 -5.73 12.84 -17.88
C ALA A 163 -6.40 11.45 -17.91
N LEU A 164 -5.61 10.38 -17.98
CA LEU A 164 -6.11 9.01 -17.88
C LEU A 164 -6.76 8.74 -16.52
N ILE A 165 -6.07 8.99 -15.40
CA ILE A 165 -6.62 8.78 -14.04
C ILE A 165 -7.96 9.53 -13.87
N LEU A 166 -8.01 10.80 -14.27
CA LEU A 166 -9.24 11.60 -14.16
C LEU A 166 -10.37 11.05 -15.04
N PHE A 167 -10.08 10.74 -16.30
CA PHE A 167 -11.09 10.24 -17.22
C PHE A 167 -11.72 8.94 -16.73
N TYR A 168 -10.91 8.03 -16.19
CA TYR A 168 -11.34 6.70 -15.78
C TYR A 168 -11.88 6.63 -14.37
N GLY A 169 -11.14 7.13 -13.38
CA GLY A 169 -11.52 6.95 -11.99
C GLY A 169 -12.76 7.76 -11.58
N ILE A 170 -13.08 8.86 -12.30
CA ILE A 170 -14.36 9.58 -12.13
C ILE A 170 -15.54 8.74 -12.63
N ALA A 171 -15.36 8.05 -13.75
CA ALA A 171 -16.43 7.30 -14.41
C ALA A 171 -16.73 5.97 -13.71
N GLY A 172 -15.69 5.23 -13.32
CA GLY A 172 -15.80 3.81 -12.98
C GLY A 172 -16.01 3.45 -11.49
N GLY A 173 -15.55 4.28 -10.55
CA GLY A 173 -15.57 3.95 -9.11
C GLY A 173 -14.77 2.70 -8.74
N LEU A 174 -14.94 2.18 -7.51
CA LEU A 174 -14.17 1.04 -7.02
C LEU A 174 -14.41 -0.25 -7.82
N VAL A 175 -15.61 -0.46 -8.39
CA VAL A 175 -15.88 -1.65 -9.22
C VAL A 175 -14.98 -1.68 -10.45
N ALA A 176 -14.78 -0.53 -11.10
CA ALA A 176 -13.93 -0.46 -12.28
C ALA A 176 -12.47 -0.72 -11.87
N ALA A 177 -12.02 -0.10 -10.78
CA ALA A 177 -10.71 -0.35 -10.20
C ALA A 177 -10.48 -1.85 -9.96
N ILE A 178 -11.41 -2.55 -9.30
CA ILE A 178 -11.26 -4.00 -9.03
C ILE A 178 -11.08 -4.82 -10.32
N LEU A 179 -11.80 -4.49 -11.40
CA LEU A 179 -11.70 -5.22 -12.67
C LEU A 179 -10.42 -4.89 -13.43
N THR A 180 -10.00 -3.62 -13.44
CA THR A 180 -8.75 -3.21 -14.06
C THR A 180 -7.55 -3.77 -13.31
N ASP A 181 -7.60 -3.80 -11.98
CA ASP A 181 -6.58 -4.38 -11.10
C ASP A 181 -6.47 -5.89 -11.30
N PHE A 182 -7.60 -6.56 -11.57
CA PHE A 182 -7.57 -7.97 -11.91
C PHE A 182 -6.77 -8.24 -13.19
N LEU A 183 -7.07 -7.50 -14.26
CA LEU A 183 -6.37 -7.62 -15.54
C LEU A 183 -4.89 -7.23 -15.41
N GLN A 184 -4.62 -6.10 -14.78
CA GLN A 184 -3.27 -5.60 -14.56
C GLN A 184 -2.46 -6.53 -13.66
N GLY A 185 -3.06 -7.08 -12.61
CA GLY A 185 -2.41 -8.02 -11.72
C GLY A 185 -1.93 -9.29 -12.45
N ILE A 186 -2.74 -9.81 -13.38
CA ILE A 186 -2.33 -10.94 -14.23
C ILE A 186 -1.15 -10.54 -15.13
N LEU A 187 -1.21 -9.38 -15.77
CA LEU A 187 -0.13 -8.90 -16.65
C LEU A 187 1.17 -8.68 -15.88
N THR A 188 1.12 -7.99 -14.73
CA THR A 188 2.28 -7.78 -13.85
C THR A 188 2.87 -9.12 -13.42
N LEU A 189 2.05 -10.10 -13.05
CA LEU A 189 2.53 -11.43 -12.67
C LEU A 189 3.27 -12.09 -13.84
N VAL A 190 2.66 -12.16 -15.02
CA VAL A 190 3.26 -12.79 -16.21
C VAL A 190 4.56 -12.09 -16.61
N LEU A 191 4.56 -10.77 -16.72
CA LEU A 191 5.73 -10.00 -17.15
C LEU A 191 6.89 -10.08 -16.16
N SER A 192 6.60 -10.15 -14.86
CA SER A 192 7.62 -10.28 -13.82
C SER A 192 8.46 -11.55 -14.00
N PHE A 193 7.82 -12.68 -14.27
CA PHE A 193 8.50 -13.95 -14.46
C PHE A 193 9.01 -14.16 -15.90
N LEU A 194 8.40 -13.51 -16.89
CA LEU A 194 8.80 -13.62 -18.30
C LEU A 194 10.25 -13.16 -18.53
N LEU A 195 10.71 -12.12 -17.83
CA LEU A 195 12.05 -11.56 -18.02
C LEU A 195 13.18 -12.47 -17.48
N ILE A 196 12.90 -13.30 -16.46
CA ILE A 196 13.92 -14.11 -15.76
C ILE A 196 14.74 -14.98 -16.71
N PRO A 197 14.15 -15.89 -17.53
CA PRO A 197 14.95 -16.80 -18.35
C PRO A 197 15.84 -16.08 -19.37
N TYR A 198 15.38 -14.96 -19.92
CA TYR A 198 16.14 -14.16 -20.90
C TYR A 198 17.21 -13.30 -20.25
N ALA A 199 16.93 -12.75 -19.06
CA ALA A 199 17.91 -11.99 -18.30
C ALA A 199 19.06 -12.90 -17.83
N LEU A 200 18.72 -14.09 -17.29
CA LEU A 200 19.72 -15.07 -16.90
C LEU A 200 20.52 -15.59 -18.10
N SER A 201 19.90 -15.87 -19.25
CA SER A 201 20.64 -16.33 -20.42
C SER A 201 21.61 -15.27 -20.96
N ALA A 202 21.24 -13.98 -20.88
CA ALA A 202 22.08 -12.87 -21.32
C ALA A 202 23.36 -12.71 -20.49
N VAL A 203 23.37 -13.19 -19.24
CA VAL A 203 24.53 -13.09 -18.32
C VAL A 203 25.24 -14.43 -18.09
N GLY A 204 24.90 -15.49 -18.84
CA GLY A 204 25.52 -16.82 -18.66
C GLY A 204 24.94 -17.64 -17.50
N GLY A 205 23.73 -17.32 -17.06
CA GLY A 205 23.02 -17.99 -15.96
C GLY A 205 23.51 -17.54 -14.58
N PHE A 206 23.22 -18.35 -13.56
CA PHE A 206 23.64 -18.05 -12.20
C PHE A 206 25.15 -18.11 -12.00
N SER A 207 25.86 -18.97 -12.74
CA SER A 207 27.34 -19.00 -12.71
C SER A 207 27.93 -17.73 -13.30
N GLY A 208 27.42 -17.26 -14.44
CA GLY A 208 27.86 -15.99 -15.02
C GLY A 208 27.52 -14.75 -14.17
N LEU A 209 26.46 -14.81 -13.34
CA LEU A 209 26.22 -13.79 -12.30
C LEU A 209 27.35 -13.76 -11.26
N HIS A 210 27.77 -14.92 -10.75
CA HIS A 210 28.86 -15.00 -9.75
C HIS A 210 30.22 -14.63 -10.35
N GLU A 211 30.47 -14.96 -11.62
CA GLU A 211 31.68 -14.55 -12.33
C GLU A 211 31.69 -13.05 -12.65
N GLY A 212 30.54 -12.49 -13.03
CA GLY A 212 30.40 -11.08 -13.42
C GLY A 212 30.35 -10.10 -12.24
N ILE A 213 29.90 -10.55 -11.06
CA ILE A 213 29.83 -9.73 -9.85
C ILE A 213 30.99 -10.09 -8.92
N GLN A 214 32.04 -9.26 -8.93
CA GLN A 214 33.25 -9.51 -8.12
C GLN A 214 33.05 -9.24 -6.63
N ASP A 215 32.08 -8.42 -6.25
CA ASP A 215 31.76 -8.16 -4.85
C ASP A 215 30.84 -9.25 -4.28
N SER A 216 31.41 -10.15 -3.50
CA SER A 216 30.67 -11.24 -2.83
C SER A 216 29.59 -10.71 -1.87
N HIS A 217 29.71 -9.47 -1.41
CA HIS A 217 28.72 -8.85 -0.53
C HIS A 217 27.39 -8.58 -1.24
N MET A 218 27.39 -8.48 -2.58
CA MET A 218 26.15 -8.36 -3.36
C MET A 218 25.30 -9.64 -3.36
N PHE A 219 25.87 -10.78 -2.97
CA PHE A 219 25.12 -12.03 -2.75
C PHE A 219 24.74 -12.25 -1.28
N SER A 220 25.04 -11.28 -0.40
CA SER A 220 24.56 -11.32 0.98
C SER A 220 23.12 -10.80 1.08
N LEU A 221 22.26 -11.56 1.77
CA LEU A 221 20.92 -11.09 2.12
C LEU A 221 20.92 -10.05 3.24
N VAL A 222 22.02 -9.91 3.97
CA VAL A 222 22.13 -8.96 5.10
C VAL A 222 23.23 -7.97 4.79
N ALA A 223 22.89 -6.67 4.85
CA ALA A 223 23.85 -5.58 4.78
C ALA A 223 24.18 -5.11 6.21
N PRO A 224 25.34 -5.48 6.80
CA PRO A 224 25.60 -5.34 8.23
C PRO A 224 25.62 -3.89 8.77
N GLY A 225 25.66 -2.87 7.91
CA GLY A 225 25.63 -1.46 8.30
C GLY A 225 24.21 -0.87 8.36
N GLU A 226 23.54 -0.79 7.21
CA GLU A 226 22.29 -0.05 7.03
C GLU A 226 21.08 -0.78 7.64
N ILE A 227 20.91 -2.07 7.31
CA ILE A 227 19.71 -2.87 7.62
C ILE A 227 20.06 -3.92 8.68
N ASN A 228 20.10 -3.50 9.95
CA ASN A 228 20.26 -4.44 11.07
C ASN A 228 18.91 -5.00 11.56
N LEU A 229 18.95 -6.01 12.43
CA LEU A 229 17.74 -6.66 12.96
C LEU A 229 16.79 -5.66 13.66
N PHE A 230 17.33 -4.72 14.44
CA PHE A 230 16.52 -3.71 15.12
C PHE A 230 15.78 -2.80 14.12
N TYR A 231 16.46 -2.41 13.04
CA TYR A 231 15.87 -1.64 11.94
C TYR A 231 14.71 -2.38 11.28
N ILE A 232 14.91 -3.67 10.95
CA ILE A 232 13.85 -4.53 10.39
C ILE A 232 12.66 -4.59 11.35
N ILE A 233 12.89 -4.87 12.64
CA ILE A 233 11.81 -4.98 13.65
C ILE A 233 11.02 -3.66 13.73
N MET A 234 11.69 -2.52 13.88
CA MET A 234 11.01 -1.22 14.02
C MET A 234 10.23 -0.84 12.76
N LEU A 235 10.79 -1.05 11.57
CA LEU A 235 10.05 -0.84 10.33
C LEU A 235 8.81 -1.74 10.23
N CYS A 236 8.94 -3.04 10.54
CA CYS A 236 7.81 -3.97 10.52
C CYS A 236 6.73 -3.56 11.52
N THR A 237 7.13 -3.12 12.71
CA THR A 237 6.20 -2.60 13.72
C THR A 237 5.48 -1.36 13.20
N SER A 238 6.19 -0.39 12.62
CA SER A 238 5.56 0.82 12.06
C SER A 238 4.61 0.50 10.91
N ALA A 239 5.04 -0.37 9.98
CA ALA A 239 4.25 -0.86 8.87
C ALA A 239 2.93 -1.52 9.36
N LEU A 240 3.02 -2.43 10.34
CA LEU A 240 1.86 -3.07 10.96
C LEU A 240 0.97 -2.07 11.70
N VAL A 241 1.56 -1.10 12.39
CA VAL A 241 0.81 -0.04 13.08
C VAL A 241 0.06 0.85 12.09
N GLY A 242 0.68 1.17 10.96
CA GLY A 242 0.13 2.07 9.96
C GLY A 242 -0.85 1.42 8.99
N ILE A 243 -0.75 0.12 8.67
CA ILE A 243 -1.54 -0.49 7.56
C ILE A 243 -3.04 -0.30 7.75
N VAL A 244 -3.49 -0.44 8.99
CA VAL A 244 -4.90 -0.28 9.38
C VAL A 244 -5.43 1.14 9.21
N THR A 245 -4.54 2.12 9.04
CA THR A 245 -4.90 3.52 8.85
C THR A 245 -4.78 3.99 7.41
N GLN A 246 -4.32 3.14 6.49
CA GLN A 246 -4.39 3.47 5.07
C GLN A 246 -5.86 3.44 4.61
N PRO A 247 -6.40 4.54 4.05
CA PRO A 247 -7.84 4.60 3.76
C PRO A 247 -8.30 3.55 2.74
N HIS A 248 -7.46 3.24 1.74
CA HIS A 248 -7.80 2.27 0.70
C HIS A 248 -7.86 0.82 1.23
N THR A 249 -7.23 0.52 2.38
CA THR A 249 -7.28 -0.82 3.00
C THR A 249 -8.70 -1.25 3.34
N MET A 250 -9.60 -0.30 3.62
CA MET A 250 -11.03 -0.60 3.80
C MET A 250 -11.60 -1.25 2.54
N GLY A 251 -11.38 -0.65 1.36
CA GLY A 251 -11.86 -1.18 0.08
C GLY A 251 -11.29 -2.57 -0.21
N THR A 252 -9.97 -2.74 -0.06
CA THR A 252 -9.27 -4.00 -0.37
C THR A 252 -9.64 -5.16 0.55
N CYS A 253 -10.06 -4.89 1.79
CA CYS A 253 -10.48 -5.94 2.73
C CYS A 253 -11.99 -6.20 2.68
N ALA A 254 -12.80 -5.16 2.53
CA ALA A 254 -14.24 -5.24 2.79
C ALA A 254 -15.13 -5.35 1.54
N ALA A 255 -14.56 -5.31 0.32
CA ALA A 255 -15.28 -5.54 -0.94
C ALA A 255 -15.65 -7.02 -1.21
N GLY A 256 -15.15 -7.96 -0.40
CA GLY A 256 -15.46 -9.38 -0.54
C GLY A 256 -16.89 -9.74 -0.10
N ARG A 257 -17.48 -10.76 -0.75
CA ARG A 257 -18.81 -11.32 -0.37
C ARG A 257 -18.80 -11.75 1.09
N THR A 258 -17.83 -12.59 1.44
CA THR A 258 -17.65 -13.14 2.79
C THR A 258 -16.37 -12.61 3.45
N GLU A 259 -16.27 -12.73 4.78
CA GLU A 259 -15.02 -12.42 5.50
C GLU A 259 -13.84 -13.22 4.95
N MET A 260 -14.07 -14.49 4.62
CA MET A 260 -13.05 -15.38 4.07
C MET A 260 -12.57 -14.93 2.69
N ASP A 261 -13.42 -14.26 1.89
CA ASP A 261 -12.99 -13.69 0.60
C ASP A 261 -12.06 -12.50 0.82
N GLY A 262 -12.37 -11.62 1.78
CA GLY A 262 -11.50 -10.52 2.19
C GLY A 262 -10.19 -10.98 2.81
N GLN A 263 -10.23 -12.01 3.68
CA GLN A 263 -9.05 -12.60 4.30
C GLN A 263 -8.07 -13.20 3.30
N ILE A 264 -8.57 -14.10 2.44
CA ILE A 264 -7.74 -14.74 1.42
C ILE A 264 -7.26 -13.68 0.43
N GLY A 265 -8.14 -12.76 0.01
CA GLY A 265 -7.80 -11.67 -0.87
C GLY A 265 -6.63 -10.84 -0.36
N PHE A 266 -6.78 -10.26 0.82
CA PHE A 266 -5.79 -9.34 1.38
C PHE A 266 -4.46 -10.05 1.72
N ALA A 267 -4.51 -11.21 2.37
CA ALA A 267 -3.29 -11.92 2.76
C ALA A 267 -2.57 -12.57 1.57
N ALA A 268 -3.28 -13.31 0.71
CA ALA A 268 -2.65 -14.00 -0.42
C ALA A 268 -2.27 -13.04 -1.55
N GLY A 269 -3.03 -11.96 -1.78
CA GLY A 269 -2.65 -10.92 -2.76
C GLY A 269 -1.35 -10.22 -2.37
N ASN A 270 -1.20 -9.86 -1.10
CA ASN A 270 0.05 -9.29 -0.59
C ASN A 270 1.20 -10.30 -0.56
N LEU A 271 0.94 -11.60 -0.35
CA LEU A 271 1.96 -12.64 -0.46
C LEU A 271 2.41 -12.82 -1.93
N LEU A 272 1.49 -12.78 -2.89
CA LEU A 272 1.78 -12.86 -4.33
C LEU A 272 2.75 -11.76 -4.77
N LYS A 273 2.62 -10.55 -4.22
CA LYS A 273 3.59 -9.46 -4.38
C LYS A 273 5.00 -9.88 -4.00
N ARG A 274 5.19 -10.65 -2.92
CA ARG A 274 6.51 -11.08 -2.42
C ARG A 274 7.18 -12.09 -3.35
N PHE A 275 6.41 -12.90 -4.07
CA PHE A 275 6.99 -13.75 -5.12
C PHE A 275 7.50 -12.92 -6.29
N CYS A 276 6.75 -11.91 -6.72
CA CYS A 276 7.17 -11.03 -7.81
C CYS A 276 8.45 -10.25 -7.47
N THR A 277 8.64 -9.84 -6.20
CA THR A 277 9.88 -9.16 -5.79
C THR A 277 11.14 -10.00 -5.98
N VAL A 278 11.04 -11.33 -5.89
CA VAL A 278 12.19 -12.21 -6.15
C VAL A 278 12.56 -12.16 -7.63
N ALA A 279 11.57 -12.13 -8.52
CA ALA A 279 11.79 -11.99 -9.96
C ALA A 279 12.49 -10.65 -10.29
N TRP A 280 12.02 -9.54 -9.71
CA TRP A 280 12.58 -8.21 -9.93
C TRP A 280 14.00 -8.08 -9.37
N MET A 281 14.28 -8.73 -8.23
CA MET A 281 15.63 -8.83 -7.67
C MET A 281 16.57 -9.57 -8.62
N ILE A 282 16.18 -10.72 -9.17
CA ILE A 282 17.00 -11.46 -10.15
C ILE A 282 17.28 -10.60 -11.38
N VAL A 283 16.27 -9.90 -11.90
CA VAL A 283 16.43 -8.98 -13.03
C VAL A 283 17.40 -7.84 -12.69
N GLY A 284 17.32 -7.29 -11.47
CA GLY A 284 18.25 -6.27 -10.97
C GLY A 284 19.70 -6.76 -10.94
N LEU A 285 19.95 -7.99 -10.43
CA LEU A 285 21.28 -8.60 -10.44
C LEU A 285 21.81 -8.82 -11.85
N CYS A 286 20.96 -9.28 -12.78
CA CYS A 286 21.36 -9.40 -14.18
C CYS A 286 21.75 -8.04 -14.76
N GLY A 287 21.04 -6.97 -14.38
CA GLY A 287 21.38 -5.59 -14.72
C GLY A 287 22.82 -5.22 -14.34
N VAL A 288 23.30 -5.62 -13.16
CA VAL A 288 24.67 -5.34 -12.67
C VAL A 288 25.72 -5.83 -13.67
N VAL A 289 25.54 -7.05 -14.19
CA VAL A 289 26.47 -7.65 -15.16
C VAL A 289 26.25 -7.10 -16.56
N MET A 290 24.99 -6.94 -16.99
CA MET A 290 24.65 -6.49 -18.35
C MET A 290 25.11 -5.08 -18.68
N PHE A 291 25.19 -4.22 -17.67
CA PHE A 291 25.56 -2.81 -17.78
C PHE A 291 26.89 -2.49 -17.08
N ALA A 292 27.65 -3.52 -16.69
CA ALA A 292 28.99 -3.35 -16.14
C ALA A 292 29.89 -2.62 -17.14
N GLY A 293 30.48 -1.50 -16.72
CA GLY A 293 31.44 -0.73 -17.53
C GLY A 293 30.85 0.28 -18.51
N GLU A 294 29.54 0.52 -18.51
CA GLU A 294 28.95 1.63 -19.28
C GLU A 294 29.41 3.01 -18.73
N SER A 295 29.68 3.95 -19.65
CA SER A 295 30.07 5.32 -19.33
C SER A 295 29.20 6.30 -20.12
N PRO A 296 28.38 7.15 -19.47
CA PRO A 296 28.24 7.30 -18.01
C PRO A 296 27.60 6.08 -17.34
N ALA A 297 27.81 5.94 -16.02
CA ALA A 297 27.21 4.87 -15.24
C ALA A 297 25.68 4.94 -15.31
N MET A 298 25.03 3.78 -15.44
CA MET A 298 23.58 3.68 -15.50
C MET A 298 22.93 4.19 -14.21
N ASP A 299 21.92 5.04 -14.36
CA ASP A 299 21.05 5.43 -13.25
C ASP A 299 20.32 4.19 -12.72
N PRO A 300 20.46 3.85 -11.42
CA PRO A 300 19.84 2.67 -10.81
C PRO A 300 18.32 2.58 -11.05
N ASP A 301 17.61 3.70 -11.06
CA ASP A 301 16.16 3.73 -11.24
C ASP A 301 15.73 3.36 -12.66
N LEU A 302 16.65 3.33 -13.62
CA LEU A 302 16.38 3.00 -15.02
C LEU A 302 16.69 1.54 -15.36
N VAL A 303 17.40 0.82 -14.49
CA VAL A 303 17.93 -0.53 -14.77
C VAL A 303 16.82 -1.51 -15.16
N TYR A 304 15.71 -1.54 -14.42
CA TYR A 304 14.61 -2.47 -14.72
C TYR A 304 14.02 -2.24 -16.12
N GLY A 305 13.79 -0.97 -16.47
CA GLY A 305 13.31 -0.57 -17.78
C GLY A 305 14.32 -0.85 -18.90
N ALA A 306 15.60 -0.61 -18.64
CA ALA A 306 16.68 -0.85 -19.60
C ALA A 306 16.85 -2.35 -19.91
N VAL A 307 16.80 -3.22 -18.90
CA VAL A 307 16.80 -4.68 -19.12
C VAL A 307 15.58 -5.09 -19.94
N ALA A 308 14.39 -4.59 -19.60
CA ALA A 308 13.17 -4.89 -20.34
C ALA A 308 13.25 -4.43 -21.81
N GLN A 309 13.73 -3.20 -22.06
CA GLN A 309 13.87 -2.66 -23.41
C GLN A 309 14.90 -3.45 -24.25
N ARG A 310 15.97 -3.95 -23.64
CA ARG A 310 17.01 -4.72 -24.34
C ARG A 310 16.55 -6.15 -24.67
N LEU A 311 15.75 -6.77 -23.80
CA LEU A 311 15.40 -8.19 -23.93
C LEU A 311 14.03 -8.43 -24.58
N LEU A 312 13.01 -7.65 -24.25
CA LEU A 312 11.64 -7.88 -24.74
C LEU A 312 11.52 -7.87 -26.28
N PRO A 313 12.19 -6.99 -27.04
CA PRO A 313 12.11 -6.99 -28.50
C PRO A 313 12.62 -8.29 -29.13
N ALA A 314 13.60 -8.95 -28.50
CA ALA A 314 14.15 -10.22 -28.97
C ALA A 314 13.20 -11.40 -28.75
N ILE A 315 12.29 -11.30 -27.78
CA ILE A 315 11.28 -12.32 -27.48
C ILE A 315 10.15 -12.26 -28.50
N MET A 316 9.52 -11.08 -28.64
CA MET A 316 8.42 -10.86 -29.58
C MET A 316 8.22 -9.36 -29.82
N PRO A 317 8.04 -8.92 -31.08
CA PRO A 317 7.67 -7.53 -31.38
C PRO A 317 6.39 -7.12 -30.65
N GLY A 318 6.35 -5.93 -30.06
CA GLY A 318 5.18 -5.42 -29.33
C GLY A 318 5.18 -5.67 -27.82
N LEU A 319 6.09 -6.53 -27.29
CA LEU A 319 6.15 -6.80 -25.86
C LEU A 319 6.58 -5.60 -25.01
N VAL A 320 7.41 -4.70 -25.57
CA VAL A 320 7.77 -3.45 -24.88
C VAL A 320 6.52 -2.58 -24.72
N GLY A 321 5.66 -2.52 -25.73
CA GLY A 321 4.36 -1.86 -25.65
C GLY A 321 3.44 -2.47 -24.59
N ILE A 322 3.34 -3.80 -24.51
CA ILE A 322 2.55 -4.48 -23.46
C ILE A 322 3.13 -4.19 -22.07
N PHE A 323 4.45 -4.21 -21.93
CA PHE A 323 5.14 -3.92 -20.68
C PHE A 323 4.86 -2.47 -20.21
N LEU A 324 5.00 -1.51 -21.11
CA LEU A 324 4.64 -0.11 -20.87
C LEU A 324 3.17 0.04 -20.49
N ALA A 325 2.28 -0.65 -21.19
CA ALA A 325 0.85 -0.62 -20.92
C ALA A 325 0.53 -1.16 -19.51
N ALA A 326 1.10 -2.31 -19.15
CA ALA A 326 0.94 -2.92 -17.84
C ALA A 326 1.49 -2.04 -16.72
N LEU A 327 2.61 -1.33 -16.98
CA LEU A 327 3.16 -0.42 -16.01
C LEU A 327 2.29 0.81 -15.80
N ILE A 328 1.87 1.49 -16.87
CA ILE A 328 0.96 2.64 -16.78
C ILE A 328 -0.35 2.23 -16.09
N ALA A 329 -0.85 1.03 -16.38
CA ALA A 329 -2.04 0.50 -15.74
C ALA A 329 -1.86 0.24 -14.24
N SER A 330 -0.71 -0.29 -13.83
CA SER A 330 -0.44 -0.56 -12.41
C SER A 330 -0.39 0.72 -11.59
N LEU A 331 0.16 1.78 -12.18
CA LEU A 331 0.12 3.12 -11.60
C LEU A 331 -1.31 3.63 -11.50
N GLN A 332 -2.07 3.51 -12.60
CA GLN A 332 -3.43 4.00 -12.68
C GLN A 332 -4.31 3.34 -11.61
N SER A 333 -4.21 2.01 -11.47
CA SER A 333 -4.86 1.22 -10.42
C SER A 333 -4.67 1.80 -9.02
N SER A 334 -3.41 2.02 -8.63
CA SER A 334 -3.06 2.55 -7.31
C SER A 334 -3.61 3.97 -7.11
N CYS A 335 -3.45 4.83 -8.13
CA CYS A 335 -3.94 6.21 -8.08
C CYS A 335 -5.48 6.28 -8.03
N ASP A 336 -6.17 5.41 -8.77
CA ASP A 336 -7.63 5.30 -8.76
C ASP A 336 -8.13 4.86 -7.39
N ALA A 337 -7.51 3.84 -6.77
CA ALA A 337 -7.85 3.40 -5.42
C ALA A 337 -7.67 4.51 -4.38
N PHE A 338 -6.57 5.27 -4.47
CA PHE A 338 -6.29 6.39 -3.56
C PHE A 338 -7.26 7.55 -3.76
N MET A 339 -7.53 7.90 -5.02
CA MET A 339 -8.47 8.95 -5.38
C MET A 339 -9.89 8.63 -4.91
N VAL A 340 -10.38 7.41 -5.18
CA VAL A 340 -11.71 6.96 -4.72
C VAL A 340 -11.79 6.93 -3.19
N SER A 341 -10.71 6.55 -2.51
CA SER A 341 -10.66 6.57 -1.04
C SER A 341 -10.70 7.99 -0.46
N CYS A 342 -9.95 8.93 -1.03
CA CYS A 342 -10.02 10.35 -0.65
C CYS A 342 -11.40 10.94 -0.89
N SER A 343 -12.00 10.61 -2.05
CA SER A 343 -13.36 10.98 -2.41
C SER A 343 -14.38 10.47 -1.38
N ALA A 344 -14.23 9.22 -0.94
CA ALA A 344 -15.08 8.61 0.09
C ALA A 344 -14.93 9.31 1.44
N LEU A 345 -13.68 9.54 1.88
CA LEU A 345 -13.37 10.20 3.16
C LEU A 345 -13.94 11.61 3.20
N PHE A 346 -13.71 12.42 2.17
CA PHE A 346 -14.24 13.76 2.12
C PHE A 346 -15.77 13.73 2.08
N THR A 347 -16.36 12.92 1.22
CA THR A 347 -17.82 12.92 1.02
C THR A 347 -18.55 12.43 2.26
N GLN A 348 -18.15 11.30 2.83
CA GLN A 348 -18.85 10.67 3.96
C GLN A 348 -18.47 11.28 5.30
N ASN A 349 -17.17 11.46 5.58
CA ASN A 349 -16.71 11.85 6.90
C ASN A 349 -16.59 13.37 7.07
N PHE A 350 -16.54 14.14 5.99
CA PHE A 350 -16.48 15.60 6.06
C PHE A 350 -17.75 16.30 5.54
N TYR A 351 -18.04 16.17 4.24
CA TYR A 351 -19.09 16.92 3.54
C TYR A 351 -20.49 16.55 4.03
N ARG A 352 -20.85 15.26 3.99
CA ARG A 352 -22.15 14.76 4.46
C ARG A 352 -22.37 15.05 5.94
N ARG A 353 -21.29 15.05 6.73
CA ARG A 353 -21.35 15.24 8.18
C ARG A 353 -21.54 16.70 8.58
N TRP A 354 -20.71 17.60 8.04
CA TRP A 354 -20.62 18.98 8.52
C TRP A 354 -21.25 20.02 7.59
N LEU A 355 -21.33 19.78 6.28
CA LEU A 355 -21.79 20.78 5.32
C LEU A 355 -23.23 20.55 4.88
N VAL A 356 -23.54 19.41 4.24
CA VAL A 356 -24.86 19.17 3.63
C VAL A 356 -25.35 17.76 3.96
N ARG A 357 -26.53 17.70 4.60
CA ARG A 357 -27.18 16.46 5.05
C ARG A 357 -28.42 16.13 4.20
N ASP A 358 -28.85 14.87 4.26
CA ASP A 358 -30.14 14.37 3.76
C ASP A 358 -30.44 14.60 2.26
N LYS A 359 -29.41 14.61 1.42
CA LYS A 359 -29.54 14.57 -0.04
C LYS A 359 -29.60 13.14 -0.57
N ALA A 360 -30.11 12.98 -1.80
CA ALA A 360 -30.09 11.71 -2.52
C ALA A 360 -28.65 11.25 -2.82
N ASP A 361 -28.43 9.94 -2.92
CA ASP A 361 -27.11 9.34 -3.16
C ASP A 361 -26.39 9.92 -4.39
N GLY A 362 -27.13 10.27 -5.45
CA GLY A 362 -26.58 10.91 -6.65
C GLY A 362 -25.85 12.23 -6.38
N HIS A 363 -26.29 13.00 -5.38
CA HIS A 363 -25.60 14.22 -4.94
C HIS A 363 -24.23 13.90 -4.34
N TYR A 364 -24.17 12.92 -3.45
CA TYR A 364 -22.92 12.53 -2.79
C TYR A 364 -21.95 11.87 -3.78
N VAL A 365 -22.45 11.12 -4.78
CA VAL A 365 -21.61 10.60 -5.86
C VAL A 365 -21.00 11.75 -6.68
N LEU A 366 -21.77 12.80 -6.99
CA LEU A 366 -21.25 13.98 -7.69
C LEU A 366 -20.18 14.71 -6.88
N VAL A 367 -20.41 14.96 -5.59
CA VAL A 367 -19.42 15.56 -4.68
C VAL A 367 -18.15 14.71 -4.62
N GLY A 368 -18.32 13.39 -4.55
CA GLY A 368 -17.20 12.45 -4.59
C GLY A 368 -16.38 12.60 -5.88
N ARG A 369 -17.02 12.69 -7.04
CA ARG A 369 -16.35 12.89 -8.33
C ARG A 369 -15.59 14.22 -8.41
N VAL A 370 -16.18 15.31 -7.90
CA VAL A 370 -15.50 16.62 -7.85
C VAL A 370 -14.29 16.57 -6.92
N THR A 371 -14.44 15.95 -5.76
CA THR A 371 -13.33 15.79 -4.79
C THR A 371 -12.18 14.99 -5.39
N ALA A 372 -12.49 13.89 -6.10
CA ALA A 372 -11.52 13.06 -6.81
C ALA A 372 -10.66 13.89 -7.77
N VAL A 373 -11.28 14.76 -8.57
CA VAL A 373 -10.57 15.70 -9.47
C VAL A 373 -9.63 16.61 -8.68
N VAL A 374 -10.15 17.27 -7.65
CA VAL A 374 -9.38 18.24 -6.86
C VAL A 374 -8.16 17.58 -6.20
N VAL A 375 -8.34 16.39 -5.63
CA VAL A 375 -7.25 15.63 -4.99
C VAL A 375 -6.16 15.27 -5.98
N VAL A 376 -6.50 14.80 -7.17
CA VAL A 376 -5.52 14.46 -8.21
C VAL A 376 -4.79 15.72 -8.70
N LEU A 377 -5.49 16.84 -8.91
CA LEU A 377 -4.85 18.09 -9.30
C LEU A 377 -3.86 18.60 -8.25
N ILE A 378 -4.23 18.51 -6.96
CA ILE A 378 -3.32 18.86 -5.86
C ILE A 378 -2.11 17.90 -5.84
N ALA A 379 -2.32 16.60 -6.03
CA ALA A 379 -1.25 15.61 -6.09
C ALA A 379 -0.26 15.87 -7.22
N VAL A 380 -0.74 16.29 -8.40
CA VAL A 380 0.09 16.66 -9.56
C VAL A 380 0.89 17.92 -9.27
N VAL A 381 0.28 18.94 -8.67
CA VAL A 381 1.03 20.15 -8.28
C VAL A 381 2.11 19.80 -7.26
N PHE A 382 1.79 18.94 -6.30
CA PHE A 382 2.74 18.46 -5.31
C PHE A 382 3.86 17.60 -5.92
N SER A 383 3.58 16.80 -6.96
CA SER A 383 4.60 15.97 -7.61
C SER A 383 5.73 16.80 -8.23
N PHE A 384 5.46 18.02 -8.67
CA PHE A 384 6.48 18.95 -9.18
C PHE A 384 7.39 19.53 -8.08
N TRP A 385 7.02 19.39 -6.80
CA TRP A 385 7.80 19.86 -5.65
C TRP A 385 8.67 18.75 -5.05
N VAL A 386 8.36 17.48 -5.36
CA VAL A 386 9.14 16.33 -4.91
C VAL A 386 10.34 16.16 -5.83
N GLN A 387 11.55 16.28 -5.27
CA GLN A 387 12.80 16.16 -6.03
C GLN A 387 13.07 14.71 -6.45
N ASP A 388 12.85 13.76 -5.53
CA ASP A 388 13.15 12.34 -5.72
C ASP A 388 12.06 11.41 -5.14
N VAL A 389 11.80 10.30 -5.85
CA VAL A 389 10.77 9.31 -5.51
C VAL A 389 11.06 8.57 -4.19
N PRO A 390 12.31 8.14 -3.92
CA PRO A 390 12.64 7.44 -2.67
C PRO A 390 12.35 8.27 -1.42
N SER A 391 12.73 9.56 -1.38
CA SER A 391 12.44 10.43 -0.24
C SER A 391 10.94 10.59 -0.01
N GLY A 392 10.15 10.71 -1.09
CA GLY A 392 8.69 10.74 -1.02
C GLY A 392 8.09 9.49 -0.37
N LEU A 393 8.60 8.30 -0.72
CA LEU A 393 8.15 7.02 -0.15
C LEU A 393 8.54 6.87 1.33
N VAL A 394 9.72 7.34 1.74
CA VAL A 394 10.12 7.31 3.16
C VAL A 394 9.18 8.17 4.01
N TRP A 395 8.83 9.36 3.53
CA TRP A 395 7.84 10.22 4.20
C TRP A 395 6.46 9.57 4.27
N PHE A 396 6.03 8.87 3.22
CA PHE A 396 4.79 8.10 3.24
C PHE A 396 4.78 7.08 4.39
N PHE A 397 5.81 6.24 4.51
CA PHE A 397 5.87 5.22 5.55
C PHE A 397 5.85 5.82 6.97
N LYS A 398 6.51 6.98 7.16
CA LYS A 398 6.55 7.67 8.45
C LYS A 398 5.21 8.30 8.83
N LEU A 399 4.53 8.97 7.88
CA LEU A 399 3.25 9.64 8.12
C LEU A 399 2.10 8.65 8.31
N GLN A 400 2.17 7.49 7.68
CA GLN A 400 1.14 6.46 7.75
C GLN A 400 0.86 6.00 9.19
N ALA A 401 1.89 5.83 10.02
CA ALA A 401 1.72 5.23 11.35
C ALA A 401 1.17 6.20 12.42
N LEU A 402 1.00 7.49 12.11
CA LEU A 402 0.63 8.54 13.07
C LEU A 402 -0.72 8.31 13.76
N MET A 403 -1.71 7.81 13.02
CA MET A 403 -3.02 7.48 13.59
C MET A 403 -3.16 6.00 13.96
N GLY A 404 -2.13 5.20 13.70
CA GLY A 404 -2.13 3.77 14.01
C GLY A 404 -2.29 3.52 15.50
N ALA A 405 -1.62 4.30 16.35
CA ALA A 405 -1.76 4.20 17.80
C ALA A 405 -3.22 4.41 18.25
N ALA A 406 -3.91 5.43 17.70
CA ALA A 406 -5.31 5.67 17.99
C ALA A 406 -6.19 4.50 17.50
N PHE A 407 -5.93 3.99 16.30
CA PHE A 407 -6.66 2.82 15.79
C PHE A 407 -6.51 1.61 16.73
N TRP A 408 -5.29 1.19 17.05
CA TRP A 408 -5.03 -0.01 17.85
C TRP A 408 -5.49 0.11 19.30
N LEU A 409 -5.29 1.27 19.92
CA LEU A 409 -5.85 1.56 21.25
C LEU A 409 -7.39 1.48 21.22
N GLY A 410 -8.01 2.04 20.19
CA GLY A 410 -9.46 1.96 20.01
C GLY A 410 -9.96 0.52 19.83
N LEU A 411 -9.20 -0.31 19.12
CA LEU A 411 -9.59 -1.68 18.79
C LEU A 411 -9.52 -2.62 19.99
N PHE A 412 -8.49 -2.48 20.84
CA PHE A 412 -8.25 -3.42 21.93
C PHE A 412 -8.52 -2.87 23.33
N TRP A 413 -8.68 -1.56 23.50
CA TRP A 413 -8.81 -0.93 24.80
C TRP A 413 -10.02 0.00 24.88
N ARG A 414 -11.01 -0.40 25.69
CA ARG A 414 -12.28 0.33 25.87
C ARG A 414 -12.08 1.72 26.48
N ARG A 415 -11.03 1.90 27.27
CA ARG A 415 -10.77 3.18 27.96
C ARG A 415 -10.13 4.23 27.04
N ALA A 416 -9.75 3.90 25.80
CA ALA A 416 -9.25 4.90 24.86
C ALA A 416 -10.32 5.98 24.59
N THR A 417 -9.96 7.25 24.77
CA THR A 417 -10.88 8.40 24.67
C THR A 417 -10.62 9.25 23.43
N VAL A 418 -11.55 10.16 23.14
CA VAL A 418 -11.41 11.16 22.05
C VAL A 418 -10.15 12.00 22.24
N ALA A 419 -9.94 12.53 23.46
CA ALA A 419 -8.77 13.34 23.78
C ALA A 419 -7.47 12.53 23.68
N GLY A 420 -7.51 11.25 24.10
CA GLY A 420 -6.39 10.34 23.92
C GLY A 420 -6.00 10.12 22.46
N ALA A 421 -6.98 9.96 21.56
CA ALA A 421 -6.72 9.80 20.12
C ALA A 421 -6.11 11.06 19.48
N TRP A 422 -6.54 12.26 19.90
CA TRP A 422 -5.92 13.52 19.50
C TRP A 422 -4.49 13.64 20.04
N ALA A 423 -4.29 13.37 21.32
CA ALA A 423 -2.98 13.44 21.96
C ALA A 423 -1.99 12.45 21.33
N SER A 424 -2.39 11.21 21.08
CA SER A 424 -1.52 10.23 20.42
C SER A 424 -1.07 10.69 19.04
N THR A 425 -2.00 11.20 18.24
CA THR A 425 -1.71 11.66 16.87
C THR A 425 -0.81 12.90 16.87
N LEU A 426 -1.15 13.92 17.68
CA LEU A 426 -0.40 15.18 17.72
C LEU A 426 0.99 15.01 18.32
N VAL A 427 1.13 14.23 19.40
CA VAL A 427 2.43 13.95 20.02
C VAL A 427 3.30 13.11 19.08
N GLY A 428 2.75 12.07 18.47
CA GLY A 428 3.47 11.28 17.48
C GLY A 428 3.96 12.13 16.31
N PHE A 429 3.11 13.01 15.78
CA PHE A 429 3.49 13.94 14.72
C PHE A 429 4.56 14.94 15.17
N ALA A 430 4.42 15.53 16.37
CA ALA A 430 5.40 16.48 16.89
C ALA A 430 6.78 15.84 17.09
N VAL A 431 6.83 14.62 17.64
CA VAL A 431 8.09 13.88 17.81
C VAL A 431 8.70 13.53 16.46
N LEU A 432 7.90 13.05 15.50
CA LEU A 432 8.37 12.79 14.14
C LEU A 432 8.93 14.06 13.47
N ALA A 433 8.21 15.18 13.57
CA ALA A 433 8.61 16.45 12.98
C ALA A 433 9.92 16.95 13.59
N VAL A 434 10.02 17.04 14.93
CA VAL A 434 11.21 17.49 15.63
C VAL A 434 12.42 16.62 15.31
N THR A 435 12.25 15.29 15.35
CA THR A 435 13.35 14.35 15.08
C THR A 435 13.79 14.30 13.61
N SER A 436 12.99 14.86 12.69
CA SER A 436 13.32 14.98 11.27
C SER A 436 14.01 16.31 10.93
N LEU A 437 14.12 17.24 11.88
CA LEU A 437 14.78 18.52 11.65
C LEU A 437 16.30 18.36 11.52
N PRO A 438 16.97 19.07 10.60
CA PRO A 438 18.43 19.06 10.49
C PRO A 438 19.15 19.42 11.80
N GLN A 439 18.58 20.36 12.57
CA GLN A 439 19.10 20.76 13.87
C GLN A 439 19.07 19.61 14.88
N PHE A 440 18.04 18.76 14.83
CA PHE A 440 17.96 17.58 15.68
C PHE A 440 18.98 16.53 15.25
N HIS A 441 19.19 16.32 13.95
CA HIS A 441 20.25 15.43 13.47
C HIS A 441 21.63 15.89 13.97
N ALA A 442 21.97 17.17 13.85
CA ALA A 442 23.24 17.71 14.35
C ALA A 442 23.39 17.56 15.88
N TRP A 443 22.31 17.80 16.63
CA TRP A 443 22.28 17.57 18.08
C TRP A 443 22.45 16.09 18.43
N ALA A 444 21.76 15.20 17.71
CA ALA A 444 21.79 13.76 17.92
C ALA A 444 23.20 13.20 17.71
N VAL A 445 23.89 13.60 16.65
CA VAL A 445 25.27 13.16 16.35
C VAL A 445 26.24 13.50 17.49
N THR A 446 26.02 14.61 18.19
CA THR A 446 26.94 15.08 19.24
C THR A 446 26.60 14.55 20.64
N HIS A 447 25.35 14.13 20.87
CA HIS A 447 24.85 13.82 22.22
C HIS A 447 24.32 12.38 22.39
N LEU A 448 24.00 11.67 21.29
CA LEU A 448 23.47 10.31 21.35
C LEU A 448 24.58 9.28 21.05
N PRO A 449 24.42 8.03 21.54
CA PRO A 449 25.35 6.96 21.22
C PRO A 449 25.42 6.67 19.72
N ASP A 450 26.59 6.25 19.24
CA ASP A 450 26.83 5.91 17.82
C ASP A 450 25.85 4.86 17.27
N THR A 451 25.31 3.98 18.13
CA THR A 451 24.30 2.99 17.74
C THR A 451 22.97 3.60 17.28
N MET A 452 22.71 4.87 17.64
CA MET A 452 21.54 5.64 17.24
C MET A 452 21.79 6.52 16.01
N ILE A 453 23.01 6.54 15.50
CA ILE A 453 23.44 7.41 14.40
C ILE A 453 23.75 6.56 13.16
N TRP A 454 23.33 7.04 12.00
CA TRP A 454 23.67 6.47 10.70
C TRP A 454 23.89 7.62 9.72
N GLU A 455 25.06 7.65 9.06
CA GLU A 455 25.44 8.71 8.11
C GLU A 455 25.21 10.13 8.65
N GLU A 456 25.72 10.41 9.86
CA GLU A 456 25.56 11.71 10.54
C GLU A 456 24.09 12.13 10.78
N ARG A 457 23.17 11.17 10.81
CA ARG A 457 21.75 11.41 11.05
C ARG A 457 21.20 10.50 12.15
N PHE A 458 20.14 10.98 12.79
CA PHE A 458 19.38 10.15 13.72
C PHE A 458 18.73 9.01 12.96
N ARG A 459 19.11 7.78 13.31
CA ARG A 459 18.73 6.58 12.57
C ARG A 459 17.21 6.38 12.58
N ASP A 460 16.65 6.06 11.42
CA ASP A 460 15.19 5.92 11.25
C ASP A 460 14.54 4.91 12.21
N SER A 461 15.22 3.82 12.58
CA SER A 461 14.68 2.82 13.50
C SER A 461 14.43 3.38 14.90
N TRP A 462 15.33 4.22 15.40
CA TRP A 462 15.17 4.92 16.67
C TRP A 462 14.15 6.04 16.58
N GLN A 463 14.09 6.71 15.42
CA GLN A 463 13.04 7.69 15.15
C GLN A 463 11.64 7.05 15.22
N ILE A 464 11.47 5.89 14.58
CA ILE A 464 10.24 5.09 14.63
C ILE A 464 9.88 4.71 16.05
N ALA A 465 10.84 4.16 16.79
CA ALA A 465 10.65 3.81 18.19
C ALA A 465 10.17 5.02 19.00
N ALA A 466 10.78 6.19 18.80
CA ALA A 466 10.46 7.42 19.53
C ALA A 466 9.04 7.93 19.23
N TYR A 467 8.66 8.12 17.96
CA TYR A 467 7.34 8.69 17.65
C TYR A 467 6.20 7.70 17.93
N LEU A 468 6.40 6.39 17.75
CA LEU A 468 5.36 5.40 18.07
C LEU A 468 5.17 5.24 19.57
N SER A 469 6.26 5.08 20.33
CA SER A 469 6.15 4.92 21.79
C SER A 469 5.54 6.15 22.44
N SER A 470 5.93 7.36 22.02
CA SER A 470 5.34 8.61 22.49
C SER A 470 3.87 8.75 22.11
N ALA A 471 3.47 8.35 20.89
CA ALA A 471 2.06 8.34 20.48
C ALA A 471 1.21 7.39 21.35
N PHE A 472 1.66 6.14 21.55
CA PHE A 472 0.96 5.19 22.42
C PHE A 472 0.92 5.68 23.88
N ALA A 473 2.03 6.18 24.42
CA ALA A 473 2.11 6.68 25.79
C ALA A 473 1.19 7.88 26.00
N ALA A 474 1.23 8.88 25.11
CA ALA A 474 0.34 10.04 25.17
C ALA A 474 -1.13 9.62 25.06
N GLY A 475 -1.46 8.70 24.14
CA GLY A 475 -2.80 8.16 23.99
C GLY A 475 -3.31 7.47 25.25
N ILE A 476 -2.45 6.67 25.91
CA ILE A 476 -2.78 5.98 27.16
C ILE A 476 -2.95 6.98 28.30
N ILE A 477 -1.95 7.83 28.55
CA ILE A 477 -1.93 8.79 29.67
C ILE A 477 -3.15 9.73 29.58
N VAL A 478 -3.38 10.35 28.42
CA VAL A 478 -4.50 11.29 28.27
C VAL A 478 -5.84 10.55 28.35
N SER A 479 -5.95 9.32 27.84
CA SER A 479 -7.18 8.52 28.02
C SER A 479 -7.45 8.15 29.48
N LEU A 480 -6.41 7.93 30.29
CA LEU A 480 -6.56 7.65 31.72
C LEU A 480 -7.03 8.90 32.50
N LEU A 481 -6.59 10.09 32.08
CA LEU A 481 -6.87 11.39 32.69
C LEU A 481 -8.18 12.04 32.23
N THR A 482 -8.82 11.49 31.19
CA THR A 482 -10.02 12.09 30.59
C THR A 482 -11.26 11.21 30.78
N ARG A 483 -12.44 11.79 30.52
CA ARG A 483 -13.72 11.11 30.72
C ARG A 483 -13.87 9.92 29.77
N ARG A 484 -14.31 8.79 30.32
CA ARG A 484 -14.62 7.56 29.56
C ARG A 484 -15.72 7.81 28.53
N VAL A 485 -15.59 7.13 27.38
CA VAL A 485 -16.65 7.06 26.38
C VAL A 485 -17.83 6.27 26.94
N ASP A 486 -19.05 6.62 26.51
CA ASP A 486 -20.28 5.94 26.93
C ASP A 486 -20.19 4.43 26.73
N LYS A 487 -20.56 3.68 27.77
CA LYS A 487 -20.54 2.21 27.77
C LYS A 487 -21.45 1.62 26.69
N ALA A 488 -22.66 2.14 26.50
CA ALA A 488 -23.62 1.62 25.53
C ALA A 488 -23.10 1.80 24.09
N LYS A 489 -22.44 2.93 23.81
CA LYS A 489 -21.77 3.16 22.53
C LYS A 489 -20.64 2.14 22.30
N LEU A 490 -19.81 1.89 23.30
CA LEU A 490 -18.73 0.91 23.22
C LEU A 490 -19.25 -0.52 23.09
N ASP A 491 -20.31 -0.88 23.81
CA ASP A 491 -20.95 -2.20 23.71
C ASP A 491 -21.42 -2.44 22.27
N ARG A 492 -22.20 -1.52 21.67
CA ARG A 492 -22.60 -1.63 20.26
C ARG A 492 -21.40 -1.81 19.32
N PHE A 493 -20.35 -1.01 19.53
CA PHE A 493 -19.15 -1.03 18.69
C PHE A 493 -18.42 -2.40 18.74
N TYR A 494 -18.11 -2.90 19.94
CA TYR A 494 -17.41 -4.18 20.09
C TYR A 494 -18.30 -5.38 19.77
N ASP A 495 -19.60 -5.28 20.01
CA ASP A 495 -20.59 -6.28 19.63
C ASP A 495 -20.67 -6.44 18.11
N CYS A 496 -20.59 -5.33 17.37
CA CYS A 496 -20.51 -5.38 15.91
C CYS A 496 -19.22 -6.06 15.43
N LEU A 497 -18.06 -5.68 16.00
CA LEU A 497 -16.75 -6.20 15.61
C LEU A 497 -16.54 -7.69 15.93
N ARG A 498 -17.20 -8.21 16.97
CA ARG A 498 -17.14 -9.64 17.32
C ARG A 498 -18.10 -10.49 16.49
N THR A 499 -19.13 -9.88 15.90
CA THR A 499 -20.19 -10.60 15.17
C THR A 499 -19.77 -10.87 13.73
N PRO A 500 -19.60 -12.15 13.33
CA PRO A 500 -19.27 -12.49 11.96
C PRO A 500 -20.34 -12.06 10.96
N ILE A 501 -19.92 -11.76 9.73
CA ILE A 501 -20.80 -11.41 8.63
C ILE A 501 -21.52 -12.64 8.06
N GLN A 502 -22.82 -12.51 7.81
CA GLN A 502 -23.61 -13.52 7.12
C GLN A 502 -23.45 -13.40 5.59
N ARG A 503 -23.58 -14.52 4.86
CA ARG A 503 -23.32 -14.54 3.40
C ARG A 503 -24.22 -13.60 2.61
N ASP A 504 -25.48 -13.49 2.99
CA ASP A 504 -26.50 -12.71 2.29
C ASP A 504 -26.86 -11.42 3.04
N GLU A 505 -25.95 -10.94 3.89
CA GLU A 505 -26.15 -9.72 4.67
C GLU A 505 -26.17 -8.49 3.76
N LEU A 506 -27.34 -7.86 3.64
CA LEU A 506 -27.50 -6.60 2.91
C LEU A 506 -26.74 -5.47 3.61
N HIS A 507 -26.18 -4.54 2.83
CA HIS A 507 -25.49 -3.39 3.37
C HIS A 507 -26.46 -2.43 4.05
N HIS A 508 -26.28 -2.21 5.35
CA HIS A 508 -26.97 -1.16 6.07
C HIS A 508 -26.29 0.20 5.83
N PRO A 509 -27.04 1.31 5.59
CA PRO A 509 -26.47 2.63 5.35
C PRO A 509 -25.64 3.15 6.53
N ASP A 510 -26.08 2.87 7.76
CA ASP A 510 -25.36 3.27 8.96
C ASP A 510 -24.25 2.25 9.33
N PRO A 511 -23.01 2.69 9.49
CA PRO A 511 -21.88 1.82 9.83
C PRO A 511 -22.02 1.29 11.27
N PHE A 512 -21.38 0.14 11.56
CA PHE A 512 -21.45 -0.54 12.86
C PHE A 512 -22.88 -0.85 13.33
N THR A 513 -23.72 -1.30 12.41
CA THR A 513 -25.12 -1.70 12.68
C THR A 513 -25.28 -3.18 12.37
N LEU A 514 -25.81 -3.94 13.33
CA LEU A 514 -26.10 -5.35 13.15
C LEU A 514 -27.45 -5.54 12.43
N PRO A 515 -27.59 -6.57 11.58
CA PRO A 515 -28.89 -6.91 10.99
C PRO A 515 -29.92 -7.27 12.06
N GLU A 516 -31.20 -7.05 11.76
CA GLU A 516 -32.30 -7.42 12.65
C GLU A 516 -32.28 -8.93 12.95
N GLY A 517 -32.52 -9.29 14.22
CA GLY A 517 -32.52 -10.69 14.67
C GLY A 517 -31.13 -11.30 14.92
N VAL A 518 -30.03 -10.60 14.63
CA VAL A 518 -28.66 -11.10 14.90
C VAL A 518 -28.25 -10.76 16.32
N THR A 519 -28.04 -11.80 17.14
CA THR A 519 -27.50 -11.65 18.49
C THR A 519 -25.97 -11.75 18.48
N PRO A 520 -25.25 -10.79 19.11
CA PRO A 520 -23.80 -10.84 19.16
C PRO A 520 -23.31 -12.06 19.97
N PRO A 521 -22.27 -12.78 19.51
CA PRO A 521 -21.70 -13.89 20.28
C PRO A 521 -21.05 -13.39 21.58
N PRO A 522 -20.94 -14.23 22.62
CA PRO A 522 -20.28 -13.83 23.86
C PRO A 522 -18.80 -13.52 23.65
N ALA A 523 -18.29 -12.49 24.31
CA ALA A 523 -16.89 -12.09 24.23
C ALA A 523 -15.98 -13.10 24.96
N ARG A 524 -15.25 -13.92 24.19
CA ARG A 524 -14.17 -14.78 24.73
C ARG A 524 -12.85 -14.02 24.67
N LYS A 525 -12.44 -13.43 25.79
CA LYS A 525 -11.26 -12.57 25.89
C LYS A 525 -10.03 -13.35 26.39
N ILE A 526 -8.85 -13.02 25.86
CA ILE A 526 -7.57 -13.55 26.35
C ILE A 526 -7.28 -12.99 27.75
N ILE A 527 -7.46 -11.68 27.91
CA ILE A 527 -7.30 -10.99 29.19
C ILE A 527 -8.69 -10.75 29.77
N GLN A 528 -9.00 -11.38 30.91
CA GLN A 528 -10.27 -11.22 31.62
C GLN A 528 -10.31 -9.91 32.39
N HIS A 529 -10.32 -8.78 31.68
CA HIS A 529 -10.43 -7.45 32.25
C HIS A 529 -11.53 -6.67 31.51
N PRO A 530 -12.36 -5.88 32.23
CA PRO A 530 -13.48 -5.17 31.60
C PRO A 530 -13.04 -4.23 30.50
N ASP A 531 -11.89 -3.56 30.65
CA ASP A 531 -11.41 -2.56 29.69
C ASP A 531 -10.64 -3.13 28.47
N PHE A 532 -10.30 -4.43 28.43
CA PHE A 532 -9.59 -5.03 27.29
C PHE A 532 -10.54 -5.85 26.40
N GLU A 533 -10.35 -5.77 25.09
CA GLU A 533 -11.18 -6.43 24.06
C GLU A 533 -10.36 -7.35 23.14
N ILE A 534 -9.27 -7.91 23.67
CA ILE A 534 -8.43 -8.86 22.95
C ILE A 534 -9.11 -10.23 22.98
N LEU A 535 -9.70 -10.62 21.84
CA LEU A 535 -10.43 -11.88 21.69
C LEU A 535 -9.49 -13.07 21.51
N VAL A 536 -9.91 -14.24 22.01
CA VAL A 536 -9.24 -15.50 21.73
C VAL A 536 -9.38 -15.79 20.24
N PRO A 537 -8.26 -15.99 19.50
CA PRO A 537 -8.32 -16.23 18.07
C PRO A 537 -9.06 -17.54 17.78
N SER A 538 -9.87 -17.55 16.71
CA SER A 538 -10.50 -18.78 16.23
C SER A 538 -9.44 -19.76 15.70
N ARG A 539 -9.80 -21.05 15.60
CA ARG A 539 -8.93 -22.05 14.96
C ARG A 539 -8.53 -21.65 13.53
N SER A 540 -9.46 -21.08 12.76
CA SER A 540 -9.18 -20.58 11.40
C SER A 540 -8.22 -19.38 11.41
N ALA A 541 -8.29 -18.50 12.41
CA ALA A 541 -7.36 -17.39 12.57
C ALA A 541 -5.95 -17.91 12.88
N VAL A 542 -5.81 -18.85 13.80
CA VAL A 542 -4.51 -19.47 14.17
C VAL A 542 -3.90 -20.22 13.00
N TYR A 543 -4.66 -21.10 12.33
CA TYR A 543 -4.13 -21.88 11.22
C TYR A 543 -3.72 -21.00 10.04
N GLY A 544 -4.50 -19.99 9.67
CA GLY A 544 -4.11 -19.08 8.61
C GLY A 544 -2.87 -18.25 8.98
N PHE A 545 -2.79 -17.75 10.22
CA PHE A 545 -1.62 -17.03 10.69
C PHE A 545 -0.33 -17.87 10.59
N LEU A 546 -0.38 -19.12 11.08
CA LEU A 546 0.76 -20.05 10.99
C LEU A 546 1.08 -20.44 9.54
N PHE A 547 0.06 -20.62 8.70
CA PHE A 547 0.22 -20.92 7.28
C PHE A 547 0.99 -19.80 6.55
N PHE A 548 0.62 -18.53 6.77
CA PHE A 548 1.35 -17.42 6.15
C PHE A 548 2.76 -17.24 6.73
N TRP A 549 2.98 -17.54 8.02
CA TRP A 549 4.34 -17.59 8.58
C TRP A 549 5.22 -18.66 7.94
N ALA A 550 4.67 -19.84 7.69
CA ALA A 550 5.38 -20.89 6.98
C ALA A 550 5.80 -20.42 5.58
N TRP A 551 4.93 -19.72 4.85
CA TRP A 551 5.27 -19.12 3.55
C TRP A 551 6.33 -18.02 3.64
N VAL A 552 6.30 -17.18 4.68
CA VAL A 552 7.35 -16.18 4.93
C VAL A 552 8.71 -16.87 5.12
N ALA A 553 8.77 -17.91 5.95
CA ALA A 553 10.00 -18.67 6.18
C ALA A 553 10.48 -19.39 4.90
N LEU A 554 9.55 -19.98 4.13
CA LEU A 554 9.85 -20.65 2.87
C LEU A 554 10.40 -19.66 1.83
N LEU A 555 9.83 -18.46 1.74
CA LEU A 555 10.30 -17.44 0.80
C LEU A 555 11.71 -16.93 1.17
N ILE A 556 11.97 -16.66 2.45
CA ILE A 556 13.31 -16.26 2.92
C ILE A 556 14.31 -17.40 2.65
N GLY A 557 13.96 -18.63 3.00
CA GLY A 557 14.79 -19.81 2.76
C GLY A 557 15.06 -20.05 1.26
N PHE A 558 14.07 -19.80 0.40
CA PHE A 558 14.21 -19.88 -1.05
C PHE A 558 15.21 -18.86 -1.59
N VAL A 559 15.13 -17.60 -1.15
CA VAL A 559 16.07 -16.56 -1.59
C VAL A 559 17.47 -16.78 -1.03
N TYR A 560 17.59 -17.28 0.21
CA TYR A 560 18.88 -17.69 0.77
C TYR A 560 19.49 -18.89 0.03
N TRP A 561 18.68 -19.86 -0.37
CA TRP A 561 19.15 -20.95 -1.23
C TRP A 561 19.59 -20.42 -2.59
N LEU A 562 18.80 -19.51 -3.19
CA LEU A 562 19.08 -18.90 -4.48
C LEU A 562 20.41 -18.13 -4.50
N SER A 563 20.80 -17.51 -3.39
CA SER A 563 22.06 -16.76 -3.29
C SER A 563 23.32 -17.63 -3.42
N GLY A 564 23.20 -18.95 -3.20
CA GLY A 564 24.31 -19.89 -3.38
C GLY A 564 24.26 -20.68 -4.69
N VAL A 565 23.25 -20.45 -5.55
CA VAL A 565 23.13 -21.16 -6.83
C VAL A 565 24.18 -20.61 -7.79
N GLY A 566 25.05 -21.46 -8.31
CA GLY A 566 26.08 -21.08 -9.29
C GLY A 566 27.36 -20.50 -8.69
N ALA A 567 27.47 -20.45 -7.36
CA ALA A 567 28.68 -20.08 -6.60
C ALA A 567 29.76 -21.17 -6.61
#